data_AF-A0AAW7QJD8-F1
#
_entry.id   AF-A0AAW7QJD8-F1
#
_cell.length_a   1.000
_cell.length_b   1.000
_cell.length_c   1.000
_cell.angle_alpha   90.00
_cell.angle_beta   90.00
_cell.angle_gamma   90.00
#
_symmetry.space_group_name_H-M   'P 1'
#
loop_
_entity.id
_entity.type
_entity.pdbx_description
1 polymer ?
#
loop_
_entity_poly.entity_id
_entity_poly.type
_entity_poly.pdbx_seq_one_letter_code
_entity_poly.pdbx_strand_id
1 'polypeptide(L)'
;MAIGPDGLYFAPLYANQADQTSVYKIVPDPTNSYPYRPLQVEDPRQIIRERGCLGCHQIRGDGGFGGAAGPPLNRELLIANVQARLNNQQYRQLLADLDQLEEEPWVSTRSARAAVLALEGEAAVRQWIINQIVEPRWDNRGSQMPNLGVTPAEAAIVADYLLAPPADSGWINRINTVLRSRLAWLSFGVGLIGGIAVAGIGRWLWKRRARV
;
A
#
# COMPACT_ATOMS: atom_id res chain seq x y z
N MET A 1 9.60 -36.19 5.89
CA MET A 1 8.79 -34.96 5.89
C MET A 1 8.33 -34.72 4.47
N ALA A 2 7.03 -34.43 4.26
CA ALA A 2 6.48 -34.13 2.94
C ALA A 2 5.46 -32.99 3.04
N ILE A 3 5.40 -32.15 2.01
CA ILE A 3 4.41 -31.07 1.88
C ILE A 3 3.29 -31.59 0.98
N GLY A 4 2.06 -31.63 1.52
CA GLY A 4 0.85 -31.99 0.78
C GLY A 4 -0.01 -30.76 0.44
N PRO A 5 -1.09 -30.94 -0.34
CA PRO A 5 -1.95 -29.84 -0.77
C PRO A 5 -2.66 -29.09 0.38
N ASP A 6 -2.73 -29.70 1.56
CA ASP A 6 -3.50 -29.23 2.71
C ASP A 6 -2.71 -29.25 4.04
N GLY A 7 -1.38 -29.41 3.99
CA GLY A 7 -0.54 -29.30 5.18
C GLY A 7 0.83 -29.98 5.10
N LEU A 8 1.55 -29.87 6.21
CA LEU A 8 2.83 -30.54 6.42
C LEU A 8 2.60 -31.90 7.06
N TYR A 9 3.16 -32.94 6.46
CA TYR A 9 3.06 -34.31 6.93
C TYR A 9 4.43 -34.83 7.39
N PHE A 10 4.45 -35.51 8.54
CA PHE A 10 5.63 -36.23 8.99
C PHE A 10 5.29 -37.69 9.33
N ALA A 11 6.17 -38.59 8.88
CA ALA A 11 6.18 -39.98 9.30
C ALA A 11 7.42 -40.18 10.17
N PRO A 12 7.29 -40.74 11.39
CA PRO A 12 8.44 -41.07 12.22
C PRO A 12 9.29 -42.14 11.53
N LEU A 13 10.61 -42.06 11.74
CA LEU A 13 11.55 -43.06 11.20
C LEU A 13 11.47 -44.41 11.94
N TYR A 14 11.01 -44.40 13.19
CA TYR A 14 10.90 -45.59 14.03
C TYR A 14 9.45 -45.88 14.36
N ALA A 15 9.10 -47.17 14.41
CA ALA A 15 7.79 -47.62 14.81
C ALA A 15 7.52 -47.34 16.30
N ASN A 16 6.25 -47.25 16.67
CA ASN A 16 5.83 -47.16 18.07
C ASN A 16 6.00 -48.53 18.78
N GLN A 17 5.68 -48.59 20.08
CA GLN A 17 5.79 -49.83 20.88
C GLN A 17 4.90 -50.99 20.39
N ALA A 18 4.02 -50.74 19.42
CA ALA A 18 3.17 -51.74 18.78
C ALA A 18 3.59 -52.06 17.34
N ASP A 19 4.83 -51.73 16.94
CA ASP A 19 5.39 -51.92 15.59
C ASP A 19 4.60 -51.23 14.46
N GLN A 20 3.92 -50.12 14.77
CA GLN A 20 3.18 -49.32 13.79
C GLN A 20 3.87 -47.99 13.50
N THR A 21 3.80 -47.55 12.24
CA THR A 21 4.22 -46.21 11.81
C THR A 21 2.98 -45.41 11.41
N SER A 22 2.72 -44.32 12.14
CA SER A 22 1.62 -43.40 11.84
C SER A 22 2.14 -42.20 11.05
N VAL A 23 1.33 -41.71 10.10
CA VAL A 23 1.58 -40.42 9.44
C VAL A 23 0.82 -39.35 10.20
N TYR A 24 1.53 -38.32 10.64
CA TYR A 24 0.97 -37.20 11.38
C TYR A 24 0.84 -35.98 10.46
N LYS A 25 -0.34 -35.35 10.50
CA LYS A 25 -0.59 -34.06 9.87
C LYS A 25 -0.39 -32.95 10.90
N ILE A 26 0.42 -31.95 10.57
CA ILE A 26 0.62 -30.76 11.39
C ILE A 26 -0.45 -29.74 10.99
N VAL A 27 -1.31 -29.37 11.94
CA VAL A 27 -2.35 -28.35 11.76
C VAL A 27 -2.13 -27.23 12.79
N PRO A 28 -2.08 -25.95 12.37
CA PRO A 28 -1.97 -24.84 13.32
C PRO A 28 -3.20 -24.75 14.22
N ASP A 29 -3.02 -24.47 15.51
CA ASP A 29 -4.11 -24.17 16.42
C ASP A 29 -4.69 -22.78 16.09
N PRO A 30 -5.97 -22.67 15.70
CA PRO A 30 -6.58 -21.39 15.36
C PRO A 30 -6.66 -20.43 16.55
N THR A 31 -6.60 -20.93 17.78
CA THR A 31 -6.74 -20.14 19.01
C THR A 31 -5.41 -19.60 19.55
N ASN A 32 -4.27 -20.01 18.95
CA ASN A 32 -2.95 -19.63 19.42
C ASN A 32 -2.25 -18.61 18.50
N SER A 33 -1.53 -17.67 19.09
CA SER A 33 -0.76 -16.64 18.40
C SER A 33 0.64 -17.15 18.08
N TYR A 34 0.84 -17.61 16.85
CA TYR A 34 2.16 -18.04 16.37
C TYR A 34 2.94 -16.83 15.83
N PRO A 35 4.17 -16.58 16.31
CA PRO A 35 4.99 -15.46 15.84
C PRO A 35 5.41 -15.61 14.36
N TYR A 36 5.37 -16.85 13.83
CA TYR A 36 5.67 -17.17 12.44
C TYR A 36 4.63 -18.15 11.91
N ARG A 37 3.49 -17.63 11.42
CA ARG A 37 2.60 -18.44 10.58
C ARG A 37 3.24 -18.50 9.19
N PRO A 38 3.34 -19.68 8.54
CA PRO A 38 3.38 -19.72 7.09
C PRO A 38 2.00 -19.24 6.65
N LEU A 39 1.79 -17.93 6.70
CA LEU A 39 0.73 -17.29 5.95
C LEU A 39 1.02 -17.74 4.53
N GLN A 40 0.08 -18.46 3.94
CA GLN A 40 -0.11 -18.29 2.51
C GLN A 40 -0.39 -16.79 2.38
N VAL A 41 0.67 -16.00 2.19
CA VAL A 41 0.55 -14.58 1.92
C VAL A 41 -0.14 -14.59 0.58
N GLU A 42 -1.46 -14.52 0.63
CA GLU A 42 -2.28 -14.43 -0.57
C GLU A 42 -1.72 -13.27 -1.36
N ASP A 43 -1.34 -13.53 -2.61
CA ASP A 43 -0.78 -12.49 -3.46
C ASP A 43 -1.83 -11.36 -3.51
N PRO A 44 -1.53 -10.15 -3.01
CA PRO A 44 -2.50 -9.06 -2.99
C PRO A 44 -3.07 -8.78 -4.38
N ARG A 45 -2.27 -9.02 -5.43
CA ARG A 45 -2.72 -8.88 -6.81
C ARG A 45 -3.73 -9.95 -7.20
N GLN A 46 -3.61 -11.17 -6.66
CA GLN A 46 -4.60 -12.22 -6.85
C GLN A 46 -5.92 -11.86 -6.19
N ILE A 47 -5.91 -11.42 -4.92
CA ILE A 47 -7.11 -10.95 -4.22
C ILE A 47 -7.79 -9.83 -5.03
N ILE A 48 -7.03 -8.82 -5.45
CA ILE A 48 -7.54 -7.68 -6.25
C ILE A 48 -8.22 -8.13 -7.55
N ARG A 49 -7.66 -9.14 -8.24
CA ARG A 49 -8.24 -9.69 -9.47
C ARG A 49 -9.48 -10.53 -9.20
N GLU A 50 -9.40 -11.46 -8.27
CA GLU A 50 -10.47 -12.45 -7.99
C GLU A 50 -11.69 -11.83 -7.31
N ARG A 51 -11.47 -10.83 -6.45
CA ARG A 51 -12.55 -10.08 -5.80
C ARG A 51 -13.15 -9.01 -6.72
N GLY A 52 -12.57 -8.76 -7.89
CA GLY A 52 -13.16 -7.90 -8.93
C GLY A 52 -12.93 -6.41 -8.74
N CYS A 53 -11.96 -5.99 -7.92
CA CYS A 53 -11.67 -4.57 -7.66
C CYS A 53 -11.41 -3.77 -8.96
N LEU A 54 -10.72 -4.40 -9.92
CA LEU A 54 -10.39 -3.80 -11.21
C LEU A 54 -11.61 -3.58 -12.12
N GLY A 55 -12.77 -4.16 -11.82
CA GLY A 55 -14.01 -3.89 -12.57
C GLY A 55 -14.46 -2.42 -12.47
N CYS A 56 -14.16 -1.76 -11.34
CA CYS A 56 -14.55 -0.37 -11.10
C CYS A 56 -13.37 0.58 -10.89
N HIS A 57 -12.21 0.08 -10.49
CA HIS A 57 -11.07 0.89 -10.11
C HIS A 57 -9.85 0.66 -11.00
N GLN A 58 -9.01 1.70 -11.13
CA GLN A 58 -7.66 1.62 -11.70
C GLN A 58 -6.61 1.60 -10.59
N ILE A 59 -5.53 0.82 -10.75
CA ILE A 59 -4.40 0.78 -9.82
C ILE A 59 -3.13 1.17 -10.58
N ARG A 60 -2.29 2.06 -10.02
CA ARG A 60 -1.06 2.49 -10.71
C ARG A 60 -0.09 1.31 -10.95
N GLY A 61 0.52 1.26 -12.14
CA GLY A 61 1.57 0.28 -12.49
C GLY A 61 1.14 -0.80 -13.50
N ASP A 62 -0.13 -0.81 -13.93
CA ASP A 62 -0.69 -1.81 -14.86
C ASP A 62 -1.05 -1.23 -16.25
N GLY A 63 -0.65 0.01 -16.54
CA GLY A 63 -0.93 0.65 -17.82
C GLY A 63 -2.33 1.23 -17.97
N GLY A 64 -3.07 1.45 -16.87
CA GLY A 64 -4.43 1.99 -16.91
C GLY A 64 -5.50 0.91 -17.05
N PHE A 65 -5.19 -0.30 -16.61
CA PHE A 65 -6.12 -1.42 -16.63
C PHE A 65 -7.14 -1.26 -15.50
N GLY A 66 -8.43 -1.39 -15.84
CA GLY A 66 -9.53 -1.34 -14.88
C GLY A 66 -10.56 -0.23 -15.14
N GLY A 67 -11.64 -0.25 -14.36
CA GLY A 67 -12.78 0.65 -14.50
C GLY A 67 -12.53 2.06 -13.96
N ALA A 68 -13.43 2.98 -14.35
CA ALA A 68 -13.44 4.36 -13.85
C ALA A 68 -14.73 4.71 -13.07
N ALA A 69 -15.54 3.69 -12.75
CA ALA A 69 -16.76 3.87 -11.96
C ALA A 69 -16.44 4.21 -10.49
N GLY A 70 -15.33 3.67 -9.97
CA GLY A 70 -14.76 4.00 -8.67
C GLY A 70 -13.53 4.90 -8.80
N PRO A 71 -13.12 5.58 -7.70
CA PRO A 71 -11.92 6.41 -7.70
C PRO A 71 -10.66 5.57 -7.94
N PRO A 72 -9.59 6.14 -8.52
CA PRO A 72 -8.35 5.41 -8.70
C PRO A 72 -7.73 5.06 -7.35
N LEU A 73 -7.20 3.84 -7.25
CA LEU A 73 -6.60 3.28 -6.03
C LEU A 73 -5.07 3.45 -6.01
N ASN A 74 -4.54 4.46 -6.72
CA ASN A 74 -3.12 4.78 -6.60
C ASN A 74 -2.82 5.38 -5.23
N ARG A 75 -1.68 5.01 -4.66
CA ARG A 75 -1.28 5.34 -3.28
C ARG A 75 -1.45 6.82 -2.95
N GLU A 76 -0.91 7.70 -3.80
CA GLU A 76 -0.85 9.13 -3.49
C GLU A 76 -2.24 9.76 -3.41
N LEU A 77 -3.10 9.51 -4.41
CA LEU A 77 -4.47 10.02 -4.39
C LEU A 77 -5.32 9.34 -3.34
N LEU A 78 -5.14 8.04 -3.11
CA LEU A 78 -5.90 7.29 -2.12
C LEU A 78 -5.64 7.85 -0.71
N ILE A 79 -4.37 8.01 -0.33
CA ILE A 79 -4.01 8.61 0.96
C ILE A 79 -4.57 10.02 1.08
N ALA A 80 -4.35 10.87 0.07
CA ALA A 80 -4.81 12.25 0.11
C ALA A 80 -6.33 12.37 0.27
N ASN A 81 -7.10 11.59 -0.49
CA ASN A 81 -8.56 11.60 -0.45
C ASN A 81 -9.11 11.10 0.90
N VAL A 82 -8.57 9.99 1.41
CA VAL A 82 -9.02 9.42 2.68
C VAL A 82 -8.64 10.34 3.84
N GLN A 83 -7.41 10.89 3.87
CA GLN A 83 -7.02 11.86 4.89
C GLN A 83 -7.90 13.11 4.85
N ALA A 84 -8.18 13.66 3.66
CA ALA A 84 -9.06 14.81 3.52
C ALA A 84 -10.47 14.52 4.06
N ARG A 85 -11.00 13.33 3.80
CA ARG A 85 -12.28 12.86 4.36
C ARG A 85 -12.21 12.75 5.89
N LEU A 86 -11.20 12.09 6.44
CA LEU A 86 -11.05 11.90 7.90
C LEU A 86 -10.82 13.22 8.66
N ASN A 87 -10.24 14.22 8.01
CA ASN A 87 -10.03 15.54 8.61
C ASN A 87 -11.25 16.48 8.47
N ASN A 88 -12.27 16.08 7.72
CA ASN A 88 -13.48 16.87 7.52
C ASN A 88 -14.42 16.74 8.74
N GLN A 89 -14.78 17.87 9.35
CA GLN A 89 -15.63 17.90 10.55
C GLN A 89 -17.07 17.44 10.26
N GLN A 90 -17.63 17.78 9.10
CA GLN A 90 -18.97 17.35 8.70
C GLN A 90 -19.02 15.83 8.51
N TYR A 91 -17.95 15.24 7.97
CA TYR A 91 -17.83 13.78 7.86
C TYR A 91 -17.76 13.12 9.24
N ARG A 92 -17.03 13.69 10.20
CA ARG A 92 -17.00 13.17 11.58
C ARG A 92 -18.37 13.23 12.26
N GLN A 93 -19.12 14.31 12.04
CA GLN A 93 -20.50 14.42 12.52
C GLN A 93 -21.40 13.36 11.89
N LEU A 94 -21.29 13.12 10.58
CA LEU A 94 -22.02 12.05 9.90
C LEU A 94 -21.77 10.68 10.56
N LEU A 95 -20.52 10.36 10.91
CA LEU A 95 -20.20 9.10 11.59
C LEU A 95 -20.90 8.99 12.95
N ALA A 96 -20.92 10.08 13.72
CA ALA A 96 -21.62 10.14 15.01
C ALA A 96 -23.14 9.98 14.85
N ASP A 97 -23.72 10.55 13.79
CA ASP A 97 -25.15 10.40 13.49
C ASP A 97 -25.49 8.96 13.07
N LEU A 98 -24.61 8.31 12.30
CA LEU A 98 -24.75 6.89 11.93
C LEU A 98 -24.68 5.97 13.17
N ASP A 99 -23.87 6.32 14.18
CA ASP A 99 -23.77 5.54 15.42
C ASP A 99 -25.08 5.50 16.22
N GLN A 100 -25.96 6.48 16.04
CA GLN A 100 -27.28 6.54 16.70
C GLN A 100 -28.32 5.62 16.07
N LEU A 101 -28.05 5.06 14.89
CA LEU A 101 -28.99 4.18 14.20
C LEU A 101 -28.95 2.77 14.79
N GLU A 102 -30.11 2.14 14.92
CA GLU A 102 -30.28 0.81 15.52
C GLU A 102 -30.57 -0.29 14.49
N GLU A 103 -30.37 -0.01 13.20
CA GLU A 103 -30.51 -0.97 12.10
C GLU A 103 -29.14 -1.41 11.55
N GLU A 104 -29.10 -2.56 10.86
CA GLU A 104 -27.90 -3.04 10.17
C GLU A 104 -27.69 -2.28 8.83
N PRO A 105 -26.43 -2.06 8.40
CA PRO A 105 -25.17 -2.50 9.02
C PRO A 105 -24.66 -1.55 10.12
N TRP A 106 -25.41 -0.53 10.54
CA TRP A 106 -24.90 0.55 11.39
C TRP A 106 -24.52 0.07 12.78
N VAL A 107 -25.32 -0.81 13.36
CA VAL A 107 -25.05 -1.40 14.68
C VAL A 107 -23.76 -2.21 14.67
N SER A 108 -23.59 -3.12 13.71
CA SER A 108 -22.40 -3.98 13.61
C SER A 108 -21.12 -3.21 13.24
N THR A 109 -21.24 -2.06 12.60
CA THR A 109 -20.09 -1.24 12.14
C THR A 109 -19.68 -0.11 13.10
N ARG A 110 -20.29 0.03 14.28
CA ARG A 110 -19.89 1.04 15.29
C ARG A 110 -18.41 0.91 15.69
N SER A 111 -17.95 -0.32 15.91
CA SER A 111 -16.55 -0.60 16.25
C SER A 111 -15.59 -0.19 15.14
N ALA A 112 -15.98 -0.35 13.87
CA ALA A 112 -15.21 0.06 12.71
C ALA A 112 -15.05 1.60 12.66
N ARG A 113 -16.13 2.35 12.93
CA ARG A 113 -16.08 3.82 13.05
C ARG A 113 -15.21 4.28 14.20
N ALA A 114 -15.39 3.70 15.39
CA ALA A 114 -14.56 4.00 16.55
C ALA A 114 -13.06 3.72 16.28
N ALA A 115 -12.72 2.59 15.65
CA ALA A 115 -11.35 2.21 15.36
C ALA A 115 -10.63 3.22 14.44
N VAL A 116 -11.32 3.74 13.42
CA VAL A 116 -10.75 4.75 12.52
C VAL A 116 -10.53 6.08 13.24
N LEU A 117 -11.48 6.50 14.08
CA LEU A 117 -11.40 7.76 14.81
C LEU A 117 -10.34 7.75 15.92
N ALA A 118 -9.97 6.57 16.43
CA ALA A 118 -8.93 6.39 17.44
C ALA A 118 -7.49 6.43 16.86
N LEU A 119 -7.35 6.44 15.53
CA LEU A 119 -6.06 6.43 14.84
C LEU A 119 -5.79 7.77 14.17
N GLU A 120 -4.52 8.00 13.82
CA GLU A 120 -4.08 9.19 13.10
C GLU A 120 -3.22 8.83 11.87
N GLY A 121 -3.05 9.79 10.96
CA GLY A 121 -2.16 9.66 9.81
C GLY A 121 -2.46 8.48 8.90
N GLU A 122 -1.41 7.79 8.43
CA GLU A 122 -1.54 6.64 7.52
C GLU A 122 -2.17 5.41 8.18
N ALA A 123 -2.07 5.27 9.51
CA ALA A 123 -2.73 4.19 10.24
C ALA A 123 -4.26 4.33 10.19
N ALA A 124 -4.79 5.55 10.34
CA ALA A 124 -6.22 5.83 10.17
C ALA A 124 -6.69 5.57 8.74
N VAL A 125 -5.88 5.96 7.74
CA VAL A 125 -6.15 5.68 6.32
C VAL A 125 -6.23 4.18 6.05
N ARG A 126 -5.25 3.43 6.55
CA ARG A 126 -5.20 1.97 6.43
C ARG A 126 -6.46 1.33 7.01
N GLN A 127 -6.83 1.72 8.24
CA GLN A 127 -8.02 1.18 8.89
C GLN A 127 -9.31 1.55 8.13
N TRP A 128 -9.41 2.78 7.61
CA TRP A 128 -10.54 3.21 6.79
C TRP A 128 -10.67 2.35 5.52
N ILE A 129 -9.56 2.06 4.83
CA ILE A 129 -9.54 1.20 3.63
C ILE A 129 -10.01 -0.21 3.95
N ILE A 130 -9.52 -0.80 5.06
CA ILE A 130 -9.93 -2.13 5.49
C ILE A 130 -11.45 -2.18 5.70
N ASN A 131 -11.98 -1.22 6.46
CA ASN A 131 -13.42 -1.15 6.73
C ASN A 131 -14.22 -0.98 5.43
N GLN A 132 -13.74 -0.13 4.52
CA GLN A 132 -14.39 0.13 3.22
C GLN A 132 -14.45 -1.11 2.33
N ILE A 133 -13.45 -1.99 2.38
CA ILE A 133 -13.42 -3.23 1.61
C ILE A 133 -14.35 -4.29 2.21
N VAL A 134 -14.35 -4.41 3.55
CA VAL A 134 -15.13 -5.43 4.27
C VAL A 134 -16.63 -5.12 4.23
N GLU A 135 -17.02 -3.88 4.51
CA GLU A 135 -18.41 -3.46 4.51
C GLU A 135 -18.52 -2.08 3.83
N PRO A 136 -18.72 -2.01 2.50
CA PRO A 136 -18.65 -0.76 1.76
C PRO A 136 -19.61 0.33 2.20
N ARG A 137 -20.68 -0.01 2.94
CA ARG A 137 -21.65 0.98 3.44
C ARG A 137 -21.30 1.53 4.82
N TRP A 138 -20.28 1.00 5.51
CA TRP A 138 -20.00 1.26 6.93
C TRP A 138 -19.94 2.75 7.36
N ASP A 139 -19.51 3.65 6.47
CA ASP A 139 -19.36 5.10 6.72
C ASP A 139 -20.36 5.97 5.94
N ASN A 140 -21.12 5.39 5.02
CA ASN A 140 -21.96 6.14 4.08
C ASN A 140 -23.12 5.29 3.53
N ARG A 141 -24.35 5.76 3.73
CA ARG A 141 -25.58 5.13 3.22
C ARG A 141 -25.62 4.98 1.71
N GLY A 142 -24.99 5.91 0.97
CA GLY A 142 -25.01 5.98 -0.49
C GLY A 142 -23.81 5.33 -1.18
N SER A 143 -23.01 4.52 -0.49
CA SER A 143 -21.88 3.82 -1.11
C SER A 143 -22.35 2.94 -2.26
N GLN A 144 -21.73 3.12 -3.44
CA GLN A 144 -22.03 2.35 -4.65
C GLN A 144 -21.09 1.16 -4.85
N MET A 145 -20.05 1.05 -4.00
CA MET A 145 -19.15 -0.10 -4.03
C MET A 145 -19.91 -1.33 -3.52
N PRO A 146 -20.03 -2.41 -4.32
CA PRO A 146 -20.73 -3.62 -3.89
C PRO A 146 -19.93 -4.35 -2.82
N ASN A 147 -20.61 -5.12 -1.97
CA ASN A 147 -19.93 -6.03 -1.04
C ASN A 147 -19.34 -7.20 -1.83
N LEU A 148 -18.00 -7.32 -1.82
CA LEU A 148 -17.25 -8.31 -2.58
C LEU A 148 -16.94 -9.59 -1.78
N GLY A 149 -17.47 -9.71 -0.56
CA GLY A 149 -17.25 -10.85 0.32
C GLY A 149 -15.79 -11.03 0.75
N VAL A 150 -15.04 -9.94 0.86
CA VAL A 150 -13.64 -9.93 1.25
C VAL A 150 -13.53 -10.02 2.77
N THR A 151 -12.71 -10.93 3.27
CA THR A 151 -12.49 -11.09 4.71
C THR A 151 -11.65 -9.94 5.28
N PRO A 152 -11.72 -9.65 6.60
CA PRO A 152 -10.87 -8.64 7.22
C PRO A 152 -9.36 -8.88 7.01
N ALA A 153 -8.93 -10.14 6.94
CA ALA A 153 -7.53 -10.51 6.69
C ALA A 153 -7.09 -10.18 5.26
N GLU A 154 -7.89 -10.55 4.26
CA GLU A 154 -7.66 -10.19 2.86
C GLU A 154 -7.68 -8.68 2.65
N ALA A 155 -8.65 -7.99 3.27
CA ALA A 155 -8.77 -6.54 3.19
C ALA A 155 -7.53 -5.84 3.76
N ALA A 156 -6.94 -6.37 4.84
CA ALA A 156 -5.69 -5.87 5.39
C ALA A 156 -4.51 -6.07 4.42
N ILE A 157 -4.40 -7.25 3.78
CA ILE A 157 -3.36 -7.53 2.76
C ILE A 157 -3.48 -6.56 1.58
N VAL A 158 -4.70 -6.31 1.09
CA VAL A 158 -4.96 -5.36 0.00
C VAL A 158 -4.63 -3.94 0.42
N ALA A 159 -5.05 -3.52 1.62
CA ALA A 159 -4.74 -2.19 2.14
C ALA A 159 -3.22 -1.96 2.25
N ASP A 160 -2.48 -2.95 2.76
CA ASP A 160 -1.02 -2.90 2.85
C ASP A 160 -0.37 -2.78 1.47
N TYR A 161 -0.86 -3.53 0.48
CA TYR A 161 -0.38 -3.43 -0.89
C TYR A 161 -0.63 -2.06 -1.53
N LEU A 162 -1.83 -1.50 -1.34
CA LEU A 162 -2.19 -0.18 -1.90
C LEU A 162 -1.42 0.97 -1.23
N LEU A 163 -1.06 0.81 0.04
CA LEU A 163 -0.31 1.79 0.81
C LEU A 163 1.21 1.54 0.79
N ALA A 164 1.68 0.45 0.19
CA ALA A 164 3.10 0.21 0.03
C ALA A 164 3.73 1.29 -0.88
N PRO A 165 4.83 1.94 -0.48
CA PRO A 165 5.55 2.84 -1.36
C PRO A 165 5.99 2.07 -2.62
N PRO A 166 6.03 2.73 -3.79
CA PRO A 166 6.49 2.09 -5.01
C PRO A 166 7.90 1.53 -4.80
N ALA A 167 8.15 0.31 -5.28
CA ALA A 167 9.43 -0.41 -5.12
C ALA A 167 10.65 0.37 -5.68
N ASP A 168 10.42 1.46 -6.40
CA ASP A 168 11.43 2.27 -7.07
C ASP A 168 11.68 3.62 -6.37
N SER A 169 11.69 3.64 -5.03
CA SER A 169 12.25 4.75 -4.26
C SER A 169 13.80 4.71 -4.16
N GLY A 170 14.44 3.89 -4.99
CA GLY A 170 15.88 3.88 -5.18
C GLY A 170 16.34 5.14 -5.92
N TRP A 171 17.28 5.86 -5.32
CA TRP A 171 18.16 6.93 -5.84
C TRP A 171 18.25 7.17 -7.37
N ILE A 172 18.10 6.16 -8.21
CA ILE A 172 18.13 6.18 -9.69
C ILE A 172 17.04 7.08 -10.30
N ASN A 173 15.82 7.13 -9.73
CA ASN A 173 14.74 7.98 -10.27
C ASN A 173 14.97 9.49 -10.02
N ARG A 174 15.66 9.86 -8.93
CA ARG A 174 16.10 11.24 -8.70
C ARG A 174 17.12 11.69 -9.74
N ILE A 175 18.07 10.82 -10.09
CA ILE A 175 19.09 11.11 -11.11
C ILE A 175 18.45 11.30 -12.50
N ASN A 176 17.51 10.44 -12.90
CA ASN A 176 16.83 10.56 -14.18
C ASN A 176 15.94 11.81 -14.29
N THR A 177 15.35 12.26 -13.19
CA THR A 177 14.52 13.48 -13.17
C THR A 177 15.38 14.74 -13.31
N VAL A 178 16.56 14.76 -12.66
CA VAL A 178 17.56 15.82 -12.81
C VAL A 178 18.13 15.84 -14.23
N LEU A 179 18.46 14.67 -14.80
CA LEU A 179 19.00 14.53 -16.17
C LEU A 179 18.02 14.93 -17.29
N ARG A 180 16.70 14.78 -17.08
CA ARG A 180 15.66 15.16 -18.06
C ARG A 180 15.27 16.65 -18.01
N SER A 181 15.67 17.38 -16.98
CA SER A 181 15.35 18.81 -16.89
C SER A 181 16.24 19.60 -17.85
N ARG A 182 15.65 20.12 -18.95
CA ARG A 182 16.35 20.95 -19.95
C ARG A 182 17.05 22.18 -19.33
N LEU A 183 16.54 22.67 -18.20
CA LEU A 183 17.15 23.79 -17.45
C LEU A 183 18.49 23.42 -16.80
N ALA A 184 18.67 22.18 -16.34
CA ALA A 184 19.93 21.76 -15.69
C ALA A 184 21.09 21.64 -16.67
N TRP A 185 20.82 21.28 -17.94
CA TRP A 185 21.82 21.30 -19.00
C TRP A 185 22.28 22.72 -19.35
N LEU A 186 21.37 23.69 -19.34
CA LEU A 186 21.69 25.09 -19.61
C LEU A 186 22.55 25.69 -18.49
N SER A 187 22.28 25.40 -17.22
CA SER A 187 23.08 25.91 -16.11
C SER A 187 24.47 25.26 -16.02
N PHE A 188 24.60 23.97 -16.33
CA PHE A 188 25.92 23.32 -16.42
C PHE A 188 26.75 23.85 -17.60
N GLY A 189 26.14 24.06 -18.77
CA GLY A 189 26.82 24.61 -19.95
C GLY A 189 27.29 26.06 -19.74
N VAL A 190 26.45 26.91 -19.15
CA VAL A 190 26.80 28.31 -18.86
C VAL A 190 27.90 28.40 -17.80
N GLY A 191 27.86 27.57 -16.76
CA GLY A 191 28.89 27.53 -15.72
C GLY A 191 30.27 27.13 -16.27
N LEU A 192 30.32 26.16 -17.18
CA LEU A 192 31.57 25.66 -17.74
C LEU A 192 32.20 26.66 -18.73
N ILE A 193 31.38 27.37 -19.52
CA ILE A 193 31.86 28.46 -20.41
C ILE A 193 32.34 29.67 -19.59
N GLY A 194 31.59 30.07 -18.56
CA GLY A 194 31.98 31.16 -17.67
C GLY A 194 33.30 30.91 -16.94
N GLY A 195 33.50 29.69 -16.44
CA GLY A 195 34.74 29.30 -15.75
C GLY A 195 35.98 29.36 -16.65
N ILE A 196 35.87 28.89 -17.90
CA ILE A 196 36.98 28.95 -18.88
C ILE A 196 37.33 30.40 -19.23
N ALA A 197 36.33 31.27 -19.39
CA ALA A 197 36.55 32.69 -19.69
C ALA A 197 37.28 33.42 -18.55
N VAL A 198 36.87 33.20 -17.30
CA VAL A 198 37.50 33.83 -16.13
C VAL A 198 38.93 33.33 -15.93
N ALA A 199 39.17 32.02 -16.08
CA ALA A 199 40.52 31.46 -15.99
C ALA A 199 41.43 31.97 -17.13
N GLY A 200 40.90 32.11 -18.34
CA GLY A 200 41.62 32.68 -19.49
C GLY A 200 42.01 34.14 -19.28
N ILE A 201 41.07 34.97 -18.81
CA ILE A 201 41.30 36.40 -18.53
C ILE A 201 42.30 36.56 -17.38
N GLY A 202 42.16 35.79 -16.30
CA GLY A 202 43.10 35.80 -15.18
C GLY A 202 44.53 35.45 -15.60
N ARG A 203 44.69 34.42 -16.45
CA ARG A 203 46.00 34.01 -16.98
C ARG A 203 46.60 35.05 -17.93
N TRP A 204 45.77 35.75 -18.71
CA TRP A 204 46.21 36.84 -19.60
C TRP A 204 46.68 38.08 -18.82
N LEU A 205 45.91 38.50 -17.82
CA LEU A 205 46.28 39.63 -16.95
C LEU A 205 47.55 39.35 -16.14
N TRP A 206 47.72 38.10 -15.66
CA TRP A 206 48.93 37.71 -14.93
C TRP A 206 50.18 37.72 -15.83
N LYS A 207 50.08 37.23 -17.07
CA LYS A 207 51.17 37.31 -18.05
C LYS A 207 51.54 38.75 -18.45
N ARG A 208 50.58 39.68 -18.45
CA ARG A 208 50.85 41.11 -18.71
C ARG A 208 51.58 41.80 -17.57
N ARG A 209 51.25 41.46 -16.32
CA ARG A 209 51.97 41.97 -15.13
C ARG A 209 53.40 41.47 -15.00
N ALA A 210 53.70 40.27 -15.51
CA ALA A 210 55.04 39.69 -15.47
C ALA A 210 56.00 40.20 -16.58
N ARG A 211 55.56 41.15 -17.42
CA ARG A 211 56.35 41.76 -18.51
C ARG A 211 56.58 43.27 -18.32
N VAL A 212 56.31 43.79 -17.13
CA VAL A 212 56.66 45.16 -16.70
C VAL A 212 57.73 45.06 -15.63
#